data_AF-A0A7S2NFX9-F1
#
_entry.id   AF-A0A7S2NFX9-F1
#
_cell.length_a   1.000
_cell.length_b   1.000
_cell.length_c   1.000
_cell.angle_alpha   90.00
_cell.angle_beta   90.00
_cell.angle_gamma   90.00
#
_symmetry.space_group_name_H-M   'P 1'
#
loop_
_entity.id
_entity.type
_entity.pdbx_description
1 polymer ?
#
loop_
_entity_poly.entity_id
_entity_poly.type
_entity_poly.pdbx_seq_one_letter_code
_entity_poly.pdbx_strand_id
1 'polypeptide(L)'
;PAEPPAKKPKKAPVYRMNINEAVDKEFEQCSFKELASAPTSALQGVATRGRDILKKFGVKTIRGLGRWKFYRMAKAIVGLSALEAKGGRAEDAALNINQALDKKHEGKELCDIAKLPPSALQGLAGWADEELGKLHVKTIADLGQWKFAQWAEWIADLAEFEDDLSA
;
A
#
# COMPACT_ATOMS: atom_id res chain seq x y z
N PRO A 1 -52.95 23.15 -19.44
CA PRO A 1 -52.01 22.66 -18.41
C PRO A 1 -50.69 23.40 -18.52
N ALA A 2 -50.35 24.21 -17.51
CA ALA A 2 -49.06 24.93 -17.48
C ALA A 2 -47.93 23.93 -17.26
N GLU A 3 -46.88 24.04 -18.07
CA GLU A 3 -45.67 23.23 -17.96
C GLU A 3 -45.02 23.44 -16.57
N PRO A 4 -44.56 22.39 -15.87
CA PRO A 4 -43.97 22.55 -14.55
C PRO A 4 -42.69 23.41 -14.65
N PRO A 5 -42.43 24.29 -13.67
CA PRO A 5 -41.25 25.14 -13.71
C PRO A 5 -39.99 24.28 -13.68
N ALA A 6 -39.07 24.55 -14.62
CA ALA A 6 -37.77 23.90 -14.70
C ALA A 6 -37.04 24.02 -13.35
N LYS A 7 -36.62 22.87 -12.80
CA LYS A 7 -35.85 22.83 -11.55
C LYS A 7 -34.54 23.61 -11.76
N LYS A 8 -34.28 24.60 -10.91
CA LYS A 8 -33.02 25.34 -10.91
C LYS A 8 -31.85 24.35 -10.74
N PRO A 9 -30.76 24.50 -11.50
CA PRO A 9 -29.59 23.63 -11.36
C PRO A 9 -29.08 23.72 -9.92
N LYS A 10 -28.88 22.56 -9.29
CA LYS A 10 -28.23 22.49 -7.97
C LYS A 10 -26.79 22.97 -8.14
N LYS A 11 -26.33 23.89 -7.29
CA LYS A 11 -24.91 24.25 -7.24
C LYS A 11 -24.11 23.01 -6.87
N ALA A 12 -23.05 22.73 -7.62
CA ALA A 12 -22.12 21.66 -7.28
C ALA A 12 -21.56 21.86 -5.86
N PRO A 13 -21.37 20.78 -5.09
CA PRO A 13 -20.76 20.86 -3.77
C PRO A 13 -19.31 21.36 -3.86
N VAL A 14 -18.87 22.08 -2.84
CA VAL A 14 -17.46 22.50 -2.69
C VAL A 14 -16.74 21.45 -1.84
N TYR A 15 -15.76 20.76 -2.44
CA TYR A 15 -14.93 19.78 -1.75
C TYR A 15 -13.77 20.46 -1.01
N ARG A 16 -13.49 20.05 0.24
CA ARG A 16 -12.43 20.64 1.10
C ARG A 16 -11.37 19.65 1.58
N MET A 17 -11.53 18.36 1.30
CA MET A 17 -10.57 17.34 1.73
C MET A 17 -9.24 17.56 1.01
N ASN A 18 -8.13 17.43 1.74
CA ASN A 18 -6.79 17.74 1.24
C ASN A 18 -5.75 16.77 1.85
N ILE A 19 -4.89 16.21 0.99
CA ILE A 19 -3.72 15.40 1.35
C ILE A 19 -2.42 15.87 0.65
N ASN A 20 -2.28 17.17 0.38
CA ASN A 20 -1.17 17.77 -0.38
C ASN A 20 0.22 17.35 0.13
N GLU A 21 0.39 17.09 1.43
CA GLU A 21 1.66 16.62 2.02
C GLU A 21 2.01 15.15 1.66
N ALA A 22 1.10 14.43 0.99
CA ALA A 22 1.30 13.06 0.54
C ALA A 22 1.47 12.94 -0.98
N VAL A 23 1.15 13.99 -1.74
CA VAL A 23 1.13 13.97 -3.21
C VAL A 23 2.07 15.02 -3.79
N ASP A 24 2.64 14.74 -4.96
CA ASP A 24 3.45 15.71 -5.67
C ASP A 24 2.59 16.92 -6.09
N LYS A 25 3.22 18.09 -6.23
CA LYS A 25 2.55 19.38 -6.49
C LYS A 25 1.63 19.33 -7.72
N GLU A 26 2.03 18.57 -8.73
CA GLU A 26 1.24 18.42 -9.98
C GLU A 26 -0.10 17.68 -9.75
N PHE A 27 -0.25 16.96 -8.65
CA PHE A 27 -1.39 16.10 -8.33
C PHE A 27 -2.27 16.63 -7.17
N GLU A 28 -1.97 17.80 -6.61
CA GLU A 28 -2.72 18.39 -5.47
C GLU A 28 -4.21 18.67 -5.77
N GLN A 29 -4.60 18.74 -7.05
CA GLN A 29 -5.98 18.98 -7.47
C GLN A 29 -6.71 17.71 -7.91
N CYS A 30 -6.04 16.55 -7.87
CA CYS A 30 -6.64 15.30 -8.29
C CYS A 30 -7.63 14.75 -7.25
N SER A 31 -8.68 14.10 -7.72
CA SER A 31 -9.58 13.29 -6.89
C SER A 31 -8.88 12.02 -6.38
N PHE A 32 -9.46 11.31 -5.41
CA PHE A 32 -8.92 10.01 -4.97
C PHE A 32 -8.93 8.97 -6.09
N LYS A 33 -9.95 8.95 -6.97
CA LYS A 33 -9.97 8.05 -8.14
C LYS A 33 -8.85 8.36 -9.13
N GLU A 34 -8.61 9.65 -9.39
CA GLU A 34 -7.51 10.11 -10.24
C GLU A 34 -6.15 9.75 -9.63
N LEU A 35 -5.94 10.06 -8.34
CA LEU A 35 -4.72 9.71 -7.60
C LEU A 35 -4.49 8.20 -7.58
N ALA A 36 -5.51 7.40 -7.28
CA ALA A 36 -5.38 5.94 -7.26
C ALA A 36 -4.94 5.39 -8.62
N SER A 37 -5.34 6.03 -9.72
CA SER A 37 -4.95 5.67 -11.09
C SER A 37 -3.61 6.27 -11.52
N ALA A 38 -3.13 7.31 -10.83
CA ALA A 38 -1.89 8.01 -11.09
C ALA A 38 -0.66 7.10 -10.88
N PRO A 39 0.49 7.40 -11.53
CA PRO A 39 1.73 6.68 -11.31
C PRO A 39 2.22 6.82 -9.88
N THR A 40 3.05 5.89 -9.39
CA THR A 40 3.59 5.96 -8.01
C THR A 40 4.42 7.22 -7.73
N SER A 41 4.96 7.87 -8.77
CA SER A 41 5.66 9.16 -8.64
C SER A 41 4.74 10.34 -8.33
N ALA A 42 3.42 10.15 -8.38
CA ALA A 42 2.46 11.14 -7.88
C ALA A 42 2.44 11.23 -6.34
N LEU A 43 3.08 10.29 -5.64
CA LEU A 43 3.32 10.40 -4.20
C LEU A 43 4.55 11.26 -3.94
N GLN A 44 4.42 12.25 -3.06
CA GLN A 44 5.53 13.12 -2.68
C GLN A 44 6.68 12.29 -2.10
N GLY A 45 7.88 12.47 -2.62
CA GLY A 45 9.08 11.74 -2.18
C GLY A 45 9.33 10.40 -2.90
N VAL A 46 8.44 9.95 -3.78
CA VAL A 46 8.71 8.83 -4.70
C VAL A 46 9.28 9.38 -6.01
N ALA A 47 10.60 9.59 -6.05
CA ALA A 47 11.28 10.07 -7.25
C ALA A 47 11.19 9.08 -8.43
N THR A 48 11.55 9.54 -9.64
CA THR A 48 11.63 8.75 -10.88
C THR A 48 12.32 7.40 -10.70
N ARG A 49 13.46 7.38 -9.99
CA ARG A 49 14.20 6.15 -9.66
C ARG A 49 13.35 5.18 -8.85
N GLY A 50 12.61 5.68 -7.85
CA GLY A 50 11.73 4.87 -7.01
C GLY A 50 10.59 4.23 -7.80
N ARG A 51 9.95 5.03 -8.66
CA ARG A 51 8.93 4.55 -9.61
C ARG A 51 9.47 3.44 -10.52
N ASP A 52 10.68 3.60 -11.07
CA ASP A 52 11.23 2.62 -12.00
C ASP A 52 11.64 1.31 -11.31
N ILE A 53 12.07 1.38 -10.05
CA ILE A 53 12.24 0.19 -9.20
C ILE A 53 10.89 -0.52 -8.98
N LEU A 54 9.85 0.22 -8.60
CA LEU A 54 8.51 -0.35 -8.37
C LEU A 54 7.92 -1.03 -9.61
N LYS A 55 8.17 -0.49 -10.81
CA LYS A 55 7.77 -1.14 -12.07
C LYS A 55 8.35 -2.54 -12.25
N LYS A 56 9.57 -2.82 -11.75
CA LYS A 56 10.17 -4.16 -11.79
C LYS A 56 9.35 -5.19 -11.00
N PHE A 57 8.61 -4.74 -9.99
CA PHE A 57 7.68 -5.55 -9.21
C PHE A 57 6.26 -5.59 -9.78
N GLY A 58 6.04 -5.03 -10.98
CA GLY A 58 4.71 -4.89 -11.59
C GLY A 58 3.86 -3.77 -10.99
N VAL A 59 4.42 -2.95 -10.10
CA VAL A 59 3.71 -1.85 -9.41
C VAL A 59 3.88 -0.56 -10.20
N LYS A 60 2.79 -0.11 -10.83
CA LYS A 60 2.79 1.07 -11.73
C LYS A 60 2.03 2.26 -11.19
N THR A 61 0.94 2.02 -10.47
CA THR A 61 0.01 3.05 -9.98
C THR A 61 -0.01 3.10 -8.46
N ILE A 62 -0.54 4.20 -7.91
CA ILE A 62 -0.79 4.31 -6.46
C ILE A 62 -1.67 3.16 -5.98
N ARG A 63 -2.79 2.87 -6.67
CA ARG A 63 -3.64 1.70 -6.34
C ARG A 63 -2.83 0.39 -6.38
N GLY A 64 -1.98 0.22 -7.39
CA GLY A 64 -1.14 -0.97 -7.51
C GLY A 64 -0.19 -1.13 -6.32
N LEU A 65 0.37 -0.04 -5.81
CA LEU A 65 1.24 -0.04 -4.62
C LEU A 65 0.45 -0.35 -3.35
N GLY A 66 -0.68 0.32 -3.14
CA GLY A 66 -1.54 0.10 -1.97
C GLY A 66 -2.17 -1.30 -1.92
N ARG A 67 -2.38 -1.93 -3.09
CA ARG A 67 -2.89 -3.30 -3.21
C ARG A 67 -1.80 -4.35 -3.39
N TRP A 68 -0.52 -3.96 -3.31
CA TRP A 68 0.58 -4.88 -3.55
C TRP A 68 0.63 -5.98 -2.48
N LYS A 69 0.51 -7.25 -2.91
CA LYS A 69 0.34 -8.39 -1.99
C LYS A 69 1.47 -8.50 -0.96
N PHE A 70 2.71 -8.21 -1.34
CA PHE A 70 3.87 -8.32 -0.46
C PHE A 70 3.88 -7.23 0.61
N TYR A 71 3.49 -6.00 0.25
CA TYR A 71 3.26 -4.94 1.23
C TYR A 71 2.17 -5.34 2.22
N ARG A 72 1.03 -5.85 1.74
CA ARG A 72 -0.10 -6.23 2.61
C ARG A 72 0.27 -7.37 3.57
N MET A 73 1.00 -8.38 3.08
CA MET A 73 1.55 -9.45 3.91
C MET A 73 2.49 -8.88 4.98
N ALA A 74 3.46 -8.05 4.57
CA ALA A 74 4.42 -7.43 5.47
C ALA A 74 3.73 -6.57 6.54
N LYS A 75 2.76 -5.74 6.16
CA LYS A 75 1.96 -4.92 7.07
C LYS A 75 1.22 -5.78 8.10
N ALA A 76 0.59 -6.87 7.67
CA ALA A 76 -0.10 -7.79 8.56
C ALA A 76 0.86 -8.50 9.54
N ILE A 77 2.03 -8.93 9.05
CA ILE A 77 3.09 -9.53 9.88
C ILE A 77 3.54 -8.54 10.96
N VAL A 78 3.80 -7.28 10.60
CA VAL A 78 4.20 -6.24 11.55
C VAL A 78 3.09 -5.97 12.58
N GLY A 79 1.84 -5.87 12.14
CA GLY A 79 0.72 -5.61 13.04
C GLY A 79 0.52 -6.72 14.08
N LEU A 80 0.63 -7.98 13.66
CA LEU A 80 0.45 -9.14 14.54
C LEU A 80 1.70 -9.46 15.36
N SER A 81 2.91 -9.19 14.86
CA SER A 81 4.15 -9.42 15.63
C SER A 81 4.22 -8.55 16.89
N ALA A 82 3.62 -7.36 16.85
CA ALA A 82 3.48 -6.49 18.03
C ALA A 82 2.61 -7.11 19.15
N LEU A 83 1.84 -8.16 18.84
CA LEU A 83 0.94 -8.86 19.77
C LEU A 83 1.49 -10.23 20.21
N GLU A 84 2.71 -10.60 19.81
CA GLU A 84 3.31 -11.86 20.23
C GLU A 84 3.66 -11.86 21.72
N ALA A 85 3.18 -12.89 22.43
CA ALA A 85 3.60 -13.14 23.80
C ALA A 85 5.05 -13.64 23.84
N LYS A 86 5.84 -13.14 24.78
CA LYS A 86 7.18 -13.68 25.06
C LYS A 86 7.04 -15.08 25.64
N GLY A 87 7.84 -16.03 25.16
CA GLY A 87 7.78 -17.44 25.61
C GLY A 87 7.60 -18.44 24.47
N GLY A 88 7.50 -17.94 23.24
CA GLY A 88 7.50 -18.72 22.02
C GLY A 88 6.21 -19.46 21.73
N ARG A 89 6.14 -19.98 20.51
CA ARG A 89 4.98 -20.72 20.02
C ARG A 89 4.95 -22.12 20.64
N ALA A 90 3.80 -22.55 21.15
CA ALA A 90 3.58 -23.93 21.58
C ALA A 90 3.82 -24.90 20.40
N GLU A 91 4.45 -26.05 20.66
CA GLU A 91 4.86 -27.01 19.62
C GLU A 91 3.68 -27.53 18.76
N ASP A 92 2.48 -27.56 19.33
CA ASP A 92 1.23 -28.03 18.70
C ASP A 92 0.36 -26.89 18.13
N ALA A 93 0.81 -25.64 18.20
CA ALA A 93 0.04 -24.50 17.72
C ALA A 93 -0.17 -24.58 16.20
N ALA A 94 -1.42 -24.52 15.74
CA ALA A 94 -1.76 -24.56 14.31
C ALA A 94 -1.53 -23.23 13.56
N LEU A 95 -1.43 -22.10 14.28
CA LEU A 95 -1.41 -20.75 13.71
C LEU A 95 -0.14 -20.50 12.88
N ASN A 96 -0.21 -20.56 11.56
CA ASN A 96 0.92 -20.33 10.66
C ASN A 96 0.53 -19.53 9.41
N ILE A 97 1.54 -18.99 8.73
CA ILE A 97 1.44 -18.32 7.43
C ILE A 97 2.41 -18.94 6.42
N ASN A 98 2.62 -20.26 6.45
CA ASN A 98 3.67 -20.92 5.66
C ASN A 98 3.52 -20.66 4.14
N GLN A 99 2.29 -20.49 3.64
CA GLN A 99 2.00 -20.12 2.23
C GLN A 99 2.36 -18.67 1.87
N ALA A 100 2.79 -17.85 2.84
CA ALA A 100 3.31 -16.51 2.63
C ALA A 100 4.84 -16.45 2.70
N LEU A 101 5.51 -17.54 3.08
CA LEU A 101 6.93 -17.59 3.38
C LEU A 101 7.66 -18.53 2.42
N ASP A 102 8.89 -18.18 2.09
CA ASP A 102 9.80 -19.17 1.50
C ASP A 102 9.99 -20.34 2.46
N LYS A 103 10.13 -21.56 1.92
CA LYS A 103 10.15 -22.81 2.69
C LYS A 103 11.19 -22.81 3.82
N LYS A 104 12.33 -22.13 3.64
CA LYS A 104 13.39 -22.03 4.65
C LYS A 104 13.03 -21.17 5.88
N HIS A 105 11.92 -20.45 5.82
CA HIS A 105 11.48 -19.52 6.85
C HIS A 105 10.15 -19.92 7.51
N GLU A 106 9.55 -21.03 7.07
CA GLU A 106 8.36 -21.61 7.69
C GLU A 106 8.61 -21.95 9.17
N GLY A 107 7.57 -21.84 10.00
CA GLY A 107 7.61 -22.18 11.44
C GLY A 107 8.27 -21.14 12.35
N LYS A 108 8.84 -20.06 11.82
CA LYS A 108 9.38 -18.94 12.61
C LYS A 108 8.28 -18.11 13.28
N GLU A 109 8.64 -17.41 14.35
CA GLU A 109 7.82 -16.38 14.98
C GLU A 109 7.69 -15.14 14.09
N LEU A 110 6.59 -14.41 14.19
CA LEU A 110 6.33 -13.23 13.38
C LEU A 110 7.34 -12.12 13.66
N CYS A 111 7.81 -11.96 14.91
CA CYS A 111 8.84 -11.00 15.26
C CYS A 111 10.20 -11.33 14.60
N ASP A 112 10.49 -12.61 14.38
CA ASP A 112 11.68 -13.04 13.66
C ASP A 112 11.48 -12.93 12.15
N ILE A 113 10.31 -13.29 11.64
CA ILE A 113 9.94 -13.09 10.23
C ILE A 113 10.05 -11.61 9.86
N ALA A 114 9.57 -10.70 10.70
CA ALA A 114 9.62 -9.26 10.46
C ALA A 114 11.05 -8.74 10.23
N LYS A 115 12.07 -9.38 10.82
CA LYS A 115 13.49 -9.01 10.68
C LYS A 115 14.13 -9.59 9.41
N LEU A 116 13.49 -10.54 8.73
CA LEU A 116 14.01 -11.15 7.52
C LEU A 116 13.92 -10.19 6.32
N PRO A 117 14.76 -10.39 5.28
CA PRO A 117 14.67 -9.62 4.05
C PRO A 117 13.36 -9.88 3.29
N PRO A 118 12.91 -8.98 2.41
CA PRO A 118 11.68 -9.15 1.61
C PRO A 118 11.60 -10.48 0.83
N SER A 119 12.71 -11.02 0.34
CA SER A 119 12.78 -12.32 -0.35
C SER A 119 12.40 -13.52 0.53
N ALA A 120 12.25 -13.33 1.85
CA ALA A 120 11.66 -14.33 2.72
C ALA A 120 10.15 -14.51 2.49
N LEU A 121 9.47 -13.56 1.82
CA LEU A 121 8.09 -13.71 1.38
C LEU A 121 8.02 -14.55 0.11
N GLN A 122 7.16 -15.58 0.10
CA GLN A 122 7.00 -16.46 -1.04
C GLN A 122 6.56 -15.69 -2.29
N GLY A 123 7.37 -15.78 -3.35
CA GLY A 123 7.13 -15.09 -4.63
C GLY A 123 7.98 -13.83 -4.83
N LEU A 124 8.77 -13.41 -3.84
CA LEU A 124 9.90 -12.50 -4.05
C LEU A 124 11.19 -13.31 -4.16
N ALA A 125 11.89 -13.18 -5.29
CA ALA A 125 13.20 -13.80 -5.48
C ALA A 125 14.32 -12.93 -4.89
N GLY A 126 15.54 -13.47 -4.75
CA GLY A 126 16.66 -12.76 -4.11
C GLY A 126 17.03 -11.41 -4.73
N TRP A 127 16.78 -11.20 -6.03
CA TRP A 127 16.99 -9.89 -6.67
C TRP A 127 16.11 -8.78 -6.06
N ALA A 128 14.97 -9.14 -5.46
CA ALA A 128 14.05 -8.21 -4.84
C ALA A 128 14.71 -7.43 -3.70
N ASP A 129 15.58 -8.08 -2.93
CA ASP A 129 16.23 -7.47 -1.77
C ASP A 129 17.18 -6.34 -2.19
N GLU A 130 17.93 -6.54 -3.27
CA GLU A 130 18.82 -5.51 -3.81
C GLU A 130 18.02 -4.30 -4.33
N GLU A 131 16.93 -4.55 -5.05
CA GLU A 131 16.10 -3.50 -5.61
C GLU A 131 15.31 -2.73 -4.54
N LEU A 132 14.72 -3.42 -3.56
CA LEU A 132 14.02 -2.78 -2.44
C LEU A 132 14.99 -2.08 -1.49
N GLY A 133 16.21 -2.59 -1.33
CA GLY A 133 17.27 -1.94 -0.57
C GLY A 133 17.61 -0.54 -1.10
N LYS A 134 17.50 -0.32 -2.42
CA LYS A 134 17.66 1.02 -3.05
C LYS A 134 16.55 2.01 -2.65
N LEU A 135 15.44 1.51 -2.11
CA LEU A 135 14.33 2.29 -1.53
C LEU A 135 14.39 2.36 0.01
N HIS A 136 15.50 1.91 0.60
CA HIS A 136 15.68 1.77 2.05
C HIS A 136 14.74 0.73 2.69
N VAL A 137 14.23 -0.22 1.93
CA VAL A 137 13.44 -1.36 2.43
C VAL A 137 14.33 -2.60 2.48
N LYS A 138 14.82 -2.95 3.67
CA LYS A 138 15.79 -4.05 3.87
C LYS A 138 15.18 -5.26 4.57
N THR A 139 14.06 -5.08 5.26
CA THR A 139 13.35 -6.10 6.01
C THR A 139 11.86 -6.13 5.67
N ILE A 140 11.20 -7.24 6.02
CA ILE A 140 9.73 -7.33 5.97
C ILE A 140 9.11 -6.23 6.86
N ALA A 141 9.72 -5.90 8.00
CA ALA A 141 9.28 -4.79 8.84
C ALA A 141 9.36 -3.44 8.10
N ASP A 142 10.48 -3.14 7.45
CA ASP A 142 10.63 -1.92 6.65
C ASP A 142 9.55 -1.84 5.57
N LEU A 143 9.25 -2.96 4.89
CA LEU A 143 8.22 -3.01 3.86
C LEU A 143 6.83 -2.79 4.48
N GLY A 144 6.51 -3.45 5.58
CA GLY A 144 5.21 -3.36 6.24
C GLY A 144 4.92 -1.98 6.84
N GLN A 145 5.97 -1.24 7.21
CA GLN A 145 5.90 0.12 7.74
C GLN A 145 6.20 1.20 6.70
N TRP A 146 6.33 0.81 5.42
CA TRP A 146 6.78 1.73 4.39
C TRP A 146 5.72 2.79 4.09
N LYS A 147 6.01 4.04 4.44
CA LYS A 147 5.04 5.15 4.38
C LYS A 147 4.37 5.32 3.01
N PHE A 148 5.10 5.14 1.91
CA PHE A 148 4.55 5.33 0.57
C PHE A 148 3.50 4.27 0.21
N ALA A 149 3.72 3.02 0.63
CA ALA A 149 2.74 1.97 0.44
C ALA A 149 1.52 2.15 1.34
N GLN A 150 1.71 2.69 2.53
CA GLN A 150 0.63 3.06 3.44
C GLN A 150 -0.24 4.20 2.89
N TRP A 151 0.37 5.28 2.41
CA TRP A 151 -0.37 6.38 1.76
C TRP A 151 -1.13 5.88 0.54
N ALA A 152 -0.49 5.04 -0.26
CA ALA A 152 -1.10 4.43 -1.43
C ALA A 152 -2.31 3.56 -1.09
N GLU A 153 -2.23 2.80 0.00
CA GLU A 153 -3.35 2.02 0.50
C GLU A 153 -4.51 2.91 0.94
N TRP A 154 -4.26 3.96 1.72
CA TRP A 154 -5.29 4.89 2.18
C TRP A 154 -6.00 5.60 1.02
N ILE A 155 -5.24 6.07 0.03
CA ILE A 155 -5.78 6.67 -1.19
C ILE A 155 -6.64 5.63 -1.93
N ALA A 156 -6.14 4.41 -2.10
CA ALA A 156 -6.88 3.35 -2.79
C ALA A 156 -8.16 2.94 -2.06
N ASP A 157 -8.16 2.95 -0.73
CA ASP A 157 -9.34 2.66 0.11
C ASP A 157 -10.38 3.76 -0.01
N LEU A 158 -9.99 5.03 0.14
CA LEU A 158 -10.94 6.15 0.05
C LEU A 158 -11.48 6.35 -1.38
N ALA A 159 -10.69 6.01 -2.40
CA ALA A 159 -11.15 6.06 -3.80
C ALA A 159 -12.34 5.13 -4.09
N GLU A 160 -12.56 4.07 -3.31
CA GLU A 160 -13.72 3.18 -3.46
C GLU A 160 -15.03 3.85 -3.01
N PHE A 161 -14.95 4.92 -2.22
CA PHE A 161 -16.11 5.65 -1.68
C PHE A 161 -16.29 7.02 -2.32
N GLU A 162 -15.48 7.35 -3.33
CA GLU A 162 -15.64 8.59 -4.08
C GLU A 162 -16.78 8.43 -5.10
N ASP A 163 -17.77 9.32 -5.04
CA ASP A 163 -18.81 9.41 -6.06
C ASP A 163 -18.22 9.92 -7.39
N ASP A 164 -18.85 9.62 -8.52
CA ASP A 164 -18.43 10.23 -9.78
C ASP A 164 -18.71 11.74 -9.73
N LEU A 165 -17.65 12.54 -9.84
CA LEU A 165 -17.71 14.00 -9.79
C LEU A 165 -18.42 14.62 -11.02
N SER A 166 -18.78 13.80 -12.01
CA SER A 166 -19.64 14.20 -13.13
C SER A 166 -21.13 14.06 -12.76
N ALA A 167 -21.68 15.10 -12.14
CA ALA A 167 -23.13 15.30 -12.00
C ALA A 167 -23.49 16.76 -12.33
#